data_AF-K1SKM9-F1
#
_entry.id   AF-K1SKM9-F1
#
_cell.length_a   1.000
_cell.length_b   1.000
_cell.length_c   1.000
_cell.angle_alpha   90.00
_cell.angle_beta   90.00
_cell.angle_gamma   90.00
#
_symmetry.space_group_name_H-M   'P 1'
#
loop_
_entity.id
_entity.type
_entity.pdbx_description
1 polymer ?
#
loop_
_entity_poly.entity_id
_entity_poly.type
_entity_poly.pdbx_seq_one_letter_code
_entity_poly.pdbx_strand_id
1 'polypeptide(L)'
;TVGFKGNPNIGSVIFHKLSDYNEYDAFVSTYNADQEDKVVIIGSLFGGTGASGIPVLAQQIKKDIPNVDMAALMIQPYFAPEIVKGGAINAKLFDSKTKAALNFYERSGIKNSMRAVYHIGDPYPTIIKYCEGGAGQQNNANPVEFISALAIAHYCGDMVPPGTFGNEYMYGLSRDIVSKVDKTGKQDSCRLFADDFDQQTKDNVLKYLTAFAYALKYHHTDVVGDKLKKEKTFLAILDYENIKSDVQNHKLSINGKNKLQDLLIYLNDYVEVFTRWLSELDYEGDDNLHIQPNSHRLAFFDFGKEISDMIEKPQEKAKESKLSWSKVGNFIGGGSSNVNITPLMSSNLKD
;
A
#
# COMPACT_ATOMS: atom_id res chain seq x y z
N THR A 1 10.26 19.39 -0.52
CA THR A 1 11.71 19.32 -0.25
C THR A 1 12.39 18.51 -1.33
N VAL A 2 13.61 18.86 -1.74
CA VAL A 2 14.41 18.05 -2.66
C VAL A 2 15.12 16.96 -1.83
N GLY A 3 14.87 15.68 -2.12
CA GLY A 3 15.52 14.57 -1.42
C GLY A 3 17.02 14.49 -1.70
N PHE A 4 17.78 13.65 -0.98
CA PHE A 4 19.26 13.58 -1.12
C PHE A 4 19.77 12.94 -2.43
N LYS A 5 18.93 12.92 -3.48
CA LYS A 5 19.26 12.48 -4.85
C LYS A 5 20.01 11.15 -4.93
N GLY A 6 19.75 10.24 -4.00
CA GLY A 6 20.40 8.94 -3.97
C GLY A 6 21.84 8.92 -3.46
N ASN A 7 22.25 9.91 -2.63
CA ASN A 7 23.52 9.93 -1.92
C ASN A 7 23.33 9.62 -0.41
N PRO A 8 23.62 8.38 0.03
CA PRO A 8 23.44 7.97 1.43
C PRO A 8 24.29 8.76 2.44
N ASN A 9 25.46 9.27 2.01
CA ASN A 9 26.40 9.94 2.91
C ASN A 9 25.89 11.30 3.41
N ILE A 10 24.94 11.93 2.70
CA ILE A 10 24.33 13.20 3.11
C ILE A 10 23.17 12.95 4.09
N GLY A 11 22.43 11.85 3.93
CA GLY A 11 21.32 11.52 4.81
C GLY A 11 21.78 11.26 6.24
N SER A 12 22.87 10.51 6.43
CA SER A 12 23.41 10.23 7.77
C SER A 12 23.77 11.50 8.55
N VAL A 13 24.31 12.54 7.90
CA VAL A 13 24.70 13.81 8.55
C VAL A 13 23.51 14.55 9.17
N ILE A 14 22.31 14.45 8.57
CA ILE A 14 21.11 15.11 9.09
C ILE A 14 20.48 14.29 10.21
N PHE A 15 20.48 12.96 10.10
CA PHE A 15 19.94 12.11 11.15
C PHE A 15 20.80 12.08 12.43
N HIS A 16 22.07 12.49 12.37
CA HIS A 16 22.89 12.67 13.58
C HIS A 16 22.44 13.82 14.49
N LYS A 17 21.57 14.72 14.00
CA LYS A 17 20.96 15.80 14.80
C LYS A 17 19.53 15.50 15.22
N LEU A 18 19.07 14.26 15.07
CA LEU A 18 17.67 13.91 15.36
C LEU A 18 17.26 14.28 16.80
N SER A 19 18.17 14.07 17.75
CA SER A 19 18.01 14.44 19.16
C SER A 19 17.93 15.94 19.44
N ASP A 20 18.23 16.78 18.45
CA ASP A 20 18.21 18.24 18.61
C ASP A 20 16.84 18.83 18.22
N TYR A 21 15.89 17.99 17.74
CA TYR A 21 14.57 18.42 17.29
C TYR A 21 13.51 18.19 18.38
N ASN A 22 12.76 19.24 18.71
CA ASN A 22 11.68 19.19 19.71
C ASN A 22 10.61 18.15 19.34
N GLU A 23 10.37 17.90 18.05
CA GLU A 23 9.44 16.90 17.56
C GLU A 23 9.87 15.48 17.95
N TYR A 24 11.18 15.22 17.99
CA TYR A 24 11.70 13.92 18.42
C TYR A 24 11.55 13.74 19.93
N ASP A 25 11.86 14.77 20.72
CA ASP A 25 11.65 14.74 22.17
C ASP A 25 10.16 14.53 22.52
N ALA A 26 9.26 15.20 21.79
CA ALA A 26 7.83 15.00 21.92
C ALA A 26 7.46 13.53 21.64
N PHE A 27 7.91 12.97 20.51
CA PHE A 27 7.70 11.56 20.17
C PHE A 27 8.16 10.61 21.29
N VAL A 28 9.40 10.77 21.78
CA VAL A 28 9.94 9.92 22.86
C VAL A 28 9.11 10.04 24.13
N SER A 29 8.71 11.27 24.51
CA SER A 29 7.91 11.52 25.71
C SER A 29 6.48 10.98 25.63
N THR A 30 5.93 10.82 24.43
CA THR A 30 4.57 10.30 24.21
C THR A 30 4.50 8.79 24.13
N TYR A 31 5.62 8.11 23.85
CA TYR A 31 5.65 6.66 23.71
C TYR A 31 5.32 5.97 25.04
N ASN A 32 4.35 5.06 25.01
CA ASN A 32 3.90 4.32 26.17
C ASN A 32 3.84 2.81 25.89
N ALA A 33 4.86 2.09 26.36
CA ALA A 33 4.92 0.63 26.26
C ALA A 33 3.76 -0.09 26.96
N ASP A 34 3.22 0.48 28.05
CA ASP A 34 2.09 -0.09 28.79
C ASP A 34 0.75 0.04 28.04
N GLN A 35 0.71 0.88 27.00
CA GLN A 35 -0.42 0.97 26.05
C GLN A 35 -0.13 0.21 24.75
N GLU A 36 0.92 -0.60 24.73
CA GLU A 36 1.34 -1.43 23.60
C GLU A 36 1.69 -0.60 22.34
N ASP A 37 2.14 0.64 22.54
CA ASP A 37 2.56 1.53 21.46
C ASP A 37 3.59 0.88 20.55
N LYS A 38 3.38 1.05 19.25
CA LYS A 38 4.21 0.46 18.20
C LYS A 38 4.82 1.55 17.33
N VAL A 39 6.08 1.34 16.95
CA VAL A 39 6.82 2.24 16.06
C VAL A 39 7.05 1.56 14.72
N VAL A 40 6.72 2.24 13.64
CA VAL A 40 6.94 1.71 12.28
C VAL A 40 7.79 2.69 11.49
N ILE A 41 9.00 2.27 11.11
CA ILE A 41 9.90 3.07 10.28
C ILE A 41 9.69 2.67 8.82
N ILE A 42 9.31 3.63 7.98
CA ILE A 42 9.01 3.40 6.56
C ILE A 42 10.02 4.15 5.71
N GLY A 43 10.67 3.45 4.77
CA GLY A 43 11.60 4.10 3.86
C GLY A 43 11.96 3.29 2.63
N SER A 44 12.21 3.99 1.53
CA SER A 44 12.70 3.38 0.30
C SER A 44 14.20 3.15 0.33
N LEU A 45 14.62 1.96 -0.14
CA LEU A 45 16.02 1.54 -0.20
C LEU A 45 16.73 1.96 -1.48
N PHE A 46 15.97 2.34 -2.50
CA PHE A 46 16.48 2.79 -3.79
C PHE A 46 16.69 4.31 -3.88
N GLY A 47 16.13 5.04 -2.92
CA GLY A 47 16.43 6.46 -2.66
C GLY A 47 17.66 6.65 -1.76
N GLY A 48 18.12 7.89 -1.61
CA GLY A 48 19.26 8.21 -0.74
C GLY A 48 18.87 8.43 0.72
N THR A 49 17.73 9.09 0.94
CA THR A 49 17.25 9.49 2.26
C THR A 49 16.73 8.29 3.07
N GLY A 50 15.81 7.49 2.50
CA GLY A 50 15.26 6.33 3.20
C GLY A 50 16.34 5.30 3.56
N ALA A 51 17.16 4.93 2.57
CA ALA A 51 18.24 3.95 2.73
C ALA A 51 19.31 4.31 3.78
N SER A 52 19.52 5.60 4.05
CA SER A 52 20.46 6.05 5.09
C SER A 52 19.77 6.36 6.41
N GLY A 53 18.49 6.74 6.39
CA GLY A 53 17.74 7.17 7.56
C GLY A 53 17.26 6.03 8.44
N ILE A 54 16.80 4.91 7.86
CA ILE A 54 16.23 3.80 8.64
C ILE A 54 17.19 3.34 9.76
N PRO A 55 18.48 3.07 9.51
CA PRO A 55 19.37 2.60 10.56
C PRO A 55 19.64 3.65 11.64
N VAL A 56 19.76 4.92 11.26
CA VAL A 56 20.04 5.99 12.21
C VAL A 56 18.84 6.25 13.11
N LEU A 57 17.63 6.32 12.53
CA LEU A 57 16.38 6.45 13.28
C LEU A 57 16.19 5.27 14.24
N ALA A 58 16.36 4.06 13.75
CA ALA A 58 16.20 2.85 14.55
C ALA A 58 17.19 2.80 15.73
N GLN A 59 18.46 3.13 15.50
CA GLN A 59 19.48 3.18 16.56
C GLN A 59 19.15 4.26 17.60
N GLN A 60 18.76 5.45 17.16
CA GLN A 60 18.43 6.56 18.06
C GLN A 60 17.18 6.24 18.90
N ILE A 61 16.10 5.77 18.28
CA ILE A 61 14.88 5.37 18.99
C ILE A 61 15.16 4.22 19.97
N LYS A 62 15.96 3.21 19.58
CA LYS A 62 16.31 2.10 20.48
C LYS A 62 17.16 2.57 21.67
N LYS A 63 18.00 3.59 21.47
CA LYS A 63 18.82 4.18 22.54
C LYS A 63 17.94 4.87 23.59
N ASP A 64 16.99 5.70 23.14
CA ASP A 64 16.15 6.51 24.04
C ASP A 64 14.92 5.74 24.55
N ILE A 65 14.50 4.70 23.83
CA ILE A 65 13.40 3.78 24.17
C ILE A 65 13.90 2.33 24.06
N PRO A 66 14.62 1.80 25.08
CA PRO A 66 15.24 0.48 25.02
C PRO A 66 14.28 -0.69 24.73
N ASN A 67 13.04 -0.61 25.19
CA ASN A 67 12.01 -1.64 25.03
C ASN A 67 11.02 -1.34 23.89
N VAL A 68 11.37 -0.45 22.96
CA VAL A 68 10.50 -0.10 21.83
C VAL A 68 10.08 -1.36 21.05
N ASP A 69 8.77 -1.51 20.85
CA ASP A 69 8.21 -2.44 19.87
C ASP A 69 8.24 -1.76 18.50
N MET A 70 9.19 -2.16 17.65
CA MET A 70 9.45 -1.50 16.37
C MET A 70 9.45 -2.45 15.17
N ALA A 71 8.91 -2.00 14.04
CA ALA A 71 9.05 -2.62 12.74
C ALA A 71 9.67 -1.67 11.69
N ALA A 72 10.19 -2.25 10.61
CA ALA A 72 10.68 -1.52 9.45
C ALA A 72 10.02 -1.98 8.15
N LEU A 73 9.53 -1.04 7.34
CA LEU A 73 9.08 -1.27 5.97
C LEU A 73 10.17 -0.80 5.02
N MET A 74 10.85 -1.78 4.42
CA MET A 74 11.96 -1.60 3.49
C MET A 74 11.43 -1.64 2.06
N ILE A 75 11.10 -0.46 1.52
CA ILE A 75 10.49 -0.35 0.20
C ILE A 75 11.57 -0.48 -0.88
N GLN A 76 11.46 -1.55 -1.65
CA GLN A 76 12.29 -1.87 -2.81
C GLN A 76 11.74 -1.13 -4.06
N PRO A 77 12.50 -1.07 -5.16
CA PRO A 77 12.06 -0.39 -6.38
C PRO A 77 10.69 -0.89 -6.84
N TYR A 78 9.86 0.04 -7.30
CA TYR A 78 8.53 -0.25 -7.87
C TYR A 78 8.10 0.76 -8.95
N PHE A 79 8.90 1.80 -9.17
CA PHE A 79 8.73 2.75 -10.25
C PHE A 79 10.09 3.21 -10.77
N ALA A 80 10.10 3.74 -12.00
CA ALA A 80 11.26 4.34 -12.63
C ALA A 80 10.85 5.66 -13.32
N PRO A 81 11.49 6.79 -13.02
CA PRO A 81 11.29 8.00 -13.80
C PRO A 81 11.76 7.84 -15.24
N GLU A 82 11.07 8.50 -16.16
CA GLU A 82 11.51 8.68 -17.54
C GLU A 82 12.96 9.18 -17.61
N ILE A 83 13.67 8.72 -18.64
CA ILE A 83 15.07 9.10 -18.83
C ILE A 83 15.12 10.50 -19.46
N VAL A 84 15.57 11.48 -18.69
CA VAL A 84 15.82 12.84 -19.17
C VAL A 84 17.31 13.10 -19.27
N LYS A 85 17.78 13.61 -20.42
CA LYS A 85 19.18 13.96 -20.64
C LYS A 85 19.62 15.03 -19.64
N GLY A 86 20.66 14.75 -18.86
CA GLY A 86 21.14 15.65 -17.81
C GLY A 86 20.31 15.62 -16.51
N GLY A 87 19.31 14.74 -16.42
CA GLY A 87 18.56 14.51 -15.19
C GLY A 87 19.43 13.95 -14.07
N ALA A 88 19.15 14.36 -12.83
CA ALA A 88 19.87 13.92 -11.64
C ALA A 88 19.49 12.50 -11.17
N ILE A 89 18.35 11.97 -11.63
CA ILE A 89 17.85 10.64 -11.21
C ILE A 89 18.20 9.61 -12.27
N ASN A 90 18.86 8.52 -11.85
CA ASN A 90 19.17 7.37 -12.69
C ASN A 90 18.54 6.10 -12.11
N ALA A 91 17.38 5.70 -12.64
CA ALA A 91 16.64 4.52 -12.20
C ALA A 91 17.41 3.21 -12.38
N LYS A 92 18.37 3.13 -13.33
CA LYS A 92 19.21 1.94 -13.54
C LYS A 92 20.08 1.59 -12.33
N LEU A 93 20.24 2.52 -11.38
CA LEU A 93 20.99 2.30 -10.15
C LEU A 93 20.10 1.89 -8.97
N PHE A 94 18.78 1.81 -9.13
CA PHE A 94 17.87 1.53 -8.01
C PHE A 94 18.11 0.15 -7.39
N ASP A 95 18.28 -0.89 -8.21
CA ASP A 95 18.53 -2.25 -7.71
C ASP A 95 19.90 -2.37 -7.02
N SER A 96 20.94 -1.77 -7.62
CA SER A 96 22.29 -1.81 -7.05
C SER A 96 22.37 -1.02 -5.74
N LYS A 97 21.66 0.10 -5.63
CA LYS A 97 21.52 0.86 -4.36
C LYS A 97 20.77 0.07 -3.31
N THR A 98 19.65 -0.56 -3.69
CA THR A 98 18.86 -1.41 -2.78
C THR A 98 19.71 -2.55 -2.23
N LYS A 99 20.45 -3.25 -3.10
CA LYS A 99 21.37 -4.32 -2.70
C LYS A 99 22.47 -3.81 -1.76
N ALA A 100 23.03 -2.63 -2.01
CA ALA A 100 24.02 -2.03 -1.13
C ALA A 100 23.44 -1.69 0.25
N ALA A 101 22.22 -1.12 0.32
CA ALA A 101 21.52 -0.82 1.56
C ALA A 101 21.23 -2.09 2.37
N LEU A 102 20.66 -3.13 1.75
CA LEU A 102 20.38 -4.41 2.40
C LEU A 102 21.65 -5.05 2.97
N ASN A 103 22.76 -5.04 2.21
CA ASN A 103 24.05 -5.53 2.70
C ASN A 103 24.57 -4.74 3.92
N PHE A 104 24.36 -3.42 3.94
CA PHE A 104 24.71 -2.60 5.09
C PHE A 104 23.82 -2.90 6.31
N TYR A 105 22.53 -3.13 6.10
CA TYR A 105 21.57 -3.42 7.16
C TYR A 105 21.86 -4.76 7.81
N GLU A 106 22.19 -5.77 7.00
CA GLU A 106 22.63 -7.09 7.48
C GLU A 106 23.89 -6.96 8.35
N ARG A 107 24.92 -6.25 7.87
CA ARG A 107 26.19 -6.07 8.59
C ARG A 107 26.07 -5.24 9.86
N SER A 108 25.17 -4.26 9.88
CA SER A 108 24.92 -3.42 11.06
C SER A 108 24.04 -4.10 12.11
N GLY A 109 23.45 -5.27 11.78
CA GLY A 109 22.57 -6.02 12.68
C GLY A 109 21.26 -5.29 12.99
N ILE A 110 20.87 -4.28 12.18
CA ILE A 110 19.71 -3.43 12.47
C ILE A 110 18.40 -4.23 12.54
N LYS A 111 18.31 -5.33 11.78
CA LYS A 111 17.17 -6.25 11.80
C LYS A 111 16.94 -6.85 13.19
N ASN A 112 17.99 -7.02 13.99
CA ASN A 112 17.89 -7.55 15.36
C ASN A 112 17.24 -6.56 16.33
N SER A 113 17.16 -5.28 15.96
CA SER A 113 16.45 -4.24 16.72
C SER A 113 14.96 -4.15 16.34
N MET A 114 14.51 -4.93 15.35
CA MET A 114 13.15 -4.89 14.81
C MET A 114 12.39 -6.16 15.18
N ARG A 115 11.14 -6.03 15.62
CA ARG A 115 10.24 -7.17 15.78
C ARG A 115 9.82 -7.74 14.41
N ALA A 116 9.60 -6.87 13.43
CA ALA A 116 9.27 -7.25 12.06
C ALA A 116 9.98 -6.38 11.02
N VAL A 117 10.39 -7.00 9.91
CA VAL A 117 10.95 -6.34 8.73
C VAL A 117 10.16 -6.76 7.51
N TYR A 118 9.62 -5.79 6.79
CA TYR A 118 8.82 -6.01 5.58
C TYR A 118 9.60 -5.57 4.35
N HIS A 119 9.77 -6.49 3.40
CA HIS A 119 10.35 -6.19 2.09
C HIS A 119 9.24 -6.12 1.04
N ILE A 120 9.06 -4.96 0.43
CA ILE A 120 7.93 -4.70 -0.46
C ILE A 120 8.43 -3.94 -1.68
N GLY A 121 8.15 -4.44 -2.89
CA GLY A 121 8.50 -3.80 -4.15
C GLY A 121 7.83 -4.49 -5.33
N ASP A 122 8.16 -4.02 -6.53
CA ASP A 122 7.65 -4.57 -7.78
C ASP A 122 8.82 -4.72 -8.76
N PRO A 123 9.16 -5.96 -9.17
CA PRO A 123 10.24 -6.18 -10.13
C PRO A 123 9.93 -5.59 -11.51
N TYR A 124 8.68 -5.21 -11.78
CA TYR A 124 8.25 -4.53 -13.00
C TYR A 124 7.92 -3.07 -12.67
N PRO A 125 8.88 -2.15 -12.73
CA PRO A 125 8.66 -0.78 -12.28
C PRO A 125 7.70 -0.02 -13.19
N THR A 126 6.72 0.67 -12.59
CA THR A 126 5.88 1.65 -13.31
C THR A 126 6.74 2.80 -13.83
N ILE A 127 6.64 3.11 -15.12
CA ILE A 127 7.30 4.28 -15.69
C ILE A 127 6.51 5.54 -15.35
N ILE A 128 7.16 6.51 -14.72
CA ILE A 128 6.54 7.78 -14.30
C ILE A 128 7.22 8.96 -14.99
N LYS A 129 6.49 10.07 -15.11
CA LYS A 129 7.04 11.34 -15.58
C LYS A 129 8.24 11.76 -14.73
N TYR A 130 9.30 12.24 -15.39
CA TYR A 130 10.49 12.71 -14.67
C TYR A 130 10.16 13.92 -13.78
N CYS A 131 10.49 13.81 -12.49
CA CYS A 131 10.45 14.90 -11.53
C CYS A 131 11.52 14.68 -10.45
N GLU A 132 12.20 15.76 -10.01
CA GLU A 132 13.21 15.67 -8.94
C GLU A 132 12.61 15.65 -7.53
N GLY A 133 11.28 15.68 -7.42
CA GLY A 133 10.52 15.63 -6.18
C GLY A 133 9.75 16.90 -5.86
N GLY A 134 9.16 16.93 -4.67
CA GLY A 134 8.33 18.04 -4.19
C GLY A 134 6.93 18.05 -4.82
N ALA A 135 6.28 19.22 -4.81
CA ALA A 135 4.89 19.36 -5.27
C ALA A 135 4.67 19.00 -6.74
N GLY A 136 5.73 18.95 -7.54
CA GLY A 136 5.68 18.53 -8.94
C GLY A 136 5.73 17.01 -9.16
N GLN A 137 5.99 16.20 -8.13
CA GLN A 137 5.97 14.74 -8.23
C GLN A 137 4.56 14.25 -7.89
N GLN A 138 3.75 14.04 -8.91
CA GLN A 138 2.35 13.64 -8.81
C GLN A 138 2.16 12.26 -9.46
N ASN A 139 2.72 11.25 -8.81
CA ASN A 139 2.60 9.87 -9.26
C ASN A 139 1.20 9.35 -8.91
N ASN A 140 0.64 8.48 -9.76
CA ASN A 140 -0.53 7.70 -9.37
C ASN A 140 -0.18 6.77 -8.21
N ALA A 141 -1.17 6.50 -7.36
CA ALA A 141 -1.10 5.43 -6.37
C ALA A 141 -0.64 4.10 -6.99
N ASN A 142 0.21 3.38 -6.27
CA ASN A 142 0.76 2.10 -6.72
C ASN A 142 0.35 0.95 -5.78
N PRO A 143 0.14 -0.28 -6.31
CA PRO A 143 -0.13 -1.45 -5.45
C PRO A 143 0.92 -1.69 -4.36
N VAL A 144 2.20 -1.35 -4.60
CA VAL A 144 3.25 -1.44 -3.57
C VAL A 144 2.98 -0.54 -2.37
N GLU A 145 2.43 0.65 -2.58
CA GLU A 145 2.08 1.60 -1.51
C GLU A 145 0.87 1.08 -0.71
N PHE A 146 -0.11 0.49 -1.40
CA PHE A 146 -1.24 -0.17 -0.76
C PHE A 146 -0.78 -1.38 0.09
N ILE A 147 0.03 -2.27 -0.47
CA ILE A 147 0.60 -3.42 0.26
C ILE A 147 1.44 -2.94 1.45
N SER A 148 2.16 -1.83 1.30
CA SER A 148 2.89 -1.20 2.41
C SER A 148 1.96 -0.73 3.54
N ALA A 149 0.80 -0.17 3.22
CA ALA A 149 -0.20 0.17 4.24
C ALA A 149 -0.77 -1.09 4.92
N LEU A 150 -1.00 -2.18 4.18
CA LEU A 150 -1.42 -3.46 4.75
C LEU A 150 -0.38 -4.03 5.74
N ALA A 151 0.91 -3.83 5.47
CA ALA A 151 1.98 -4.27 6.35
C ALA A 151 1.92 -3.64 7.75
N ILE A 152 1.48 -2.39 7.83
CA ILE A 152 1.26 -1.70 9.11
C ILE A 152 0.09 -2.35 9.86
N ALA A 153 -1.03 -2.62 9.18
CA ALA A 153 -2.18 -3.28 9.79
C ALA A 153 -1.85 -4.68 10.31
N HIS A 154 -1.08 -5.47 9.56
CA HIS A 154 -0.60 -6.78 10.00
C HIS A 154 0.30 -6.67 11.24
N TYR A 155 1.23 -5.72 11.26
CA TYR A 155 2.12 -5.52 12.41
C TYR A 155 1.36 -5.12 13.68
N CYS A 156 0.36 -4.25 13.53
CA CYS A 156 -0.46 -3.77 14.63
C CYS A 156 -1.52 -4.78 15.08
N GLY A 157 -1.98 -5.68 14.21
CA GLY A 157 -3.08 -6.60 14.47
C GLY A 157 -2.70 -7.93 15.14
N ASP A 158 -1.69 -7.93 16.03
CA ASP A 158 -1.19 -9.12 16.77
C ASP A 158 -0.81 -10.35 15.94
N MET A 159 -0.64 -10.20 14.62
CA MET A 159 -0.24 -11.28 13.72
C MET A 159 1.27 -11.58 13.76
N VAL A 160 2.05 -10.66 14.35
CA VAL A 160 3.49 -10.84 14.54
C VAL A 160 3.73 -11.44 15.93
N PRO A 161 4.37 -12.62 16.02
CA PRO A 161 4.62 -13.27 17.30
C PRO A 161 5.39 -12.37 18.27
N PRO A 162 4.99 -12.29 19.56
CA PRO A 162 5.74 -11.56 20.56
C PRO A 162 7.05 -12.28 20.90
N GLY A 163 8.06 -11.52 21.31
CA GLY A 163 9.31 -12.07 21.86
C GLY A 163 10.33 -12.56 20.82
N THR A 164 10.05 -12.45 19.52
CA THR A 164 11.02 -12.72 18.45
C THR A 164 11.40 -11.42 17.71
N PHE A 165 12.70 -11.25 17.45
CA PHE A 165 13.23 -10.15 16.64
C PHE A 165 13.67 -10.69 15.27
N GLY A 166 13.66 -9.83 14.26
CA GLY A 166 14.12 -10.15 12.92
C GLY A 166 13.15 -11.01 12.11
N ASN A 167 11.86 -11.04 12.45
CA ASN A 167 10.87 -11.71 11.59
C ASN A 167 10.80 -10.98 10.25
N GLU A 168 11.16 -11.65 9.16
CA GLU A 168 11.10 -11.08 7.81
C GLU A 168 9.83 -11.53 7.11
N TYR A 169 9.13 -10.56 6.52
CA TYR A 169 7.88 -10.78 5.81
C TYR A 169 7.97 -10.25 4.38
N MET A 170 7.40 -11.02 3.47
CA MET A 170 7.20 -10.63 2.08
C MET A 170 5.71 -10.81 1.77
N TYR A 171 5.03 -9.74 1.37
CA TYR A 171 3.65 -9.84 0.90
C TYR A 171 3.66 -10.30 -0.54
N GLY A 172 3.16 -11.51 -0.77
CA GLY A 172 3.01 -12.10 -2.10
C GLY A 172 1.55 -12.19 -2.52
N LEU A 173 1.32 -12.21 -3.82
CA LEU A 173 0.02 -12.56 -4.39
C LEU A 173 -0.06 -14.08 -4.54
N SER A 174 -1.29 -14.63 -4.57
CA SER A 174 -1.50 -16.08 -4.68
C SER A 174 -1.18 -16.64 -6.08
N ARG A 175 -0.77 -15.79 -7.03
CA ARG A 175 -0.42 -16.14 -8.41
C ARG A 175 0.75 -15.30 -8.92
N ASP A 176 1.43 -15.83 -9.93
CA ASP A 176 2.47 -15.10 -10.65
C ASP A 176 1.88 -13.85 -11.31
N ILE A 177 2.60 -12.75 -11.15
CA ILE A 177 2.34 -11.49 -11.82
C ILE A 177 3.46 -11.23 -12.82
N VAL A 178 3.11 -11.16 -14.10
CA VAL A 178 4.06 -10.87 -15.16
C VAL A 178 3.46 -9.76 -15.99
N SER A 179 4.14 -8.60 -15.97
CA SER A 179 3.88 -7.54 -16.92
C SER A 179 4.70 -7.82 -18.18
N LYS A 180 4.03 -7.96 -19.33
CA LYS A 180 4.69 -8.27 -20.62
C LYS A 180 4.85 -7.01 -21.42
N VAL A 181 6.01 -6.77 -22.02
CA VAL A 181 6.14 -5.73 -23.03
C VAL A 181 5.76 -6.33 -24.38
N ASP A 182 4.79 -5.72 -25.06
CA ASP A 182 4.40 -6.17 -26.39
C ASP A 182 5.42 -5.77 -27.47
N LYS A 183 5.19 -6.20 -28.71
CA LYS A 183 6.10 -5.93 -29.83
C LYS A 183 6.22 -4.44 -30.20
N THR A 184 5.34 -3.60 -29.68
CA THR A 184 5.32 -2.15 -29.90
C THR A 184 6.06 -1.38 -28.79
N GLY A 185 6.53 -2.07 -27.75
CA GLY A 185 7.12 -1.46 -26.57
C GLY A 185 6.10 -1.01 -25.54
N LYS A 186 4.80 -1.32 -25.72
CA LYS A 186 3.75 -1.05 -24.74
C LYS A 186 3.80 -2.13 -23.65
N GLN A 187 3.87 -1.69 -22.40
CA GLN A 187 3.85 -2.60 -21.26
C GLN A 187 2.39 -3.01 -21.00
N ASP A 188 2.10 -4.31 -21.18
CA ASP A 188 0.84 -4.94 -20.78
C ASP A 188 0.78 -4.94 -19.25
N SER A 189 -0.19 -4.21 -18.72
CA SER A 189 -0.36 -4.04 -17.29
C SER A 189 -1.17 -5.20 -16.72
N CYS A 190 -0.61 -5.86 -15.72
CA CYS A 190 -1.31 -6.97 -15.06
C CYS A 190 -2.31 -6.40 -14.05
N ARG A 191 -3.60 -6.60 -14.32
CA ARG A 191 -4.71 -6.18 -13.43
C ARG A 191 -4.94 -7.24 -12.35
N LEU A 192 -5.03 -6.79 -11.11
CA LEU A 192 -5.19 -7.58 -9.88
C LEU A 192 -6.57 -7.30 -9.26
N PHE A 193 -7.10 -8.29 -8.56
CA PHE A 193 -8.41 -8.22 -7.90
C PHE A 193 -8.29 -8.59 -6.42
N ALA A 194 -9.31 -8.26 -5.62
CA ALA A 194 -9.38 -8.65 -4.21
C ALA A 194 -9.18 -10.16 -4.00
N ASP A 195 -9.64 -10.98 -4.95
CA ASP A 195 -9.52 -12.43 -4.90
C ASP A 195 -8.08 -12.95 -5.06
N ASP A 196 -7.16 -12.15 -5.59
CA ASP A 196 -5.75 -12.54 -5.77
C ASP A 196 -4.96 -12.57 -4.45
N PHE A 197 -5.47 -11.91 -3.40
CA PHE A 197 -4.85 -11.87 -2.07
C PHE A 197 -5.15 -13.14 -1.27
N ASP A 198 -4.26 -13.45 -0.32
CA ASP A 198 -4.44 -14.58 0.60
C ASP A 198 -5.62 -14.36 1.56
N GLN A 199 -6.05 -15.44 2.22
CA GLN A 199 -7.21 -15.42 3.11
C GLN A 199 -7.00 -14.54 4.36
N GLN A 200 -5.79 -14.50 4.92
CA GLN A 200 -5.48 -13.69 6.10
C GLN A 200 -5.57 -12.20 5.78
N THR A 201 -5.05 -11.80 4.62
CA THR A 201 -5.18 -10.43 4.10
C THR A 201 -6.64 -10.05 3.86
N LYS A 202 -7.42 -10.98 3.29
CA LYS A 202 -8.86 -10.78 3.07
C LYS A 202 -9.60 -10.55 4.38
N ASP A 203 -9.38 -11.41 5.37
CA ASP A 203 -10.14 -11.40 6.63
C ASP A 203 -9.76 -10.23 7.54
N ASN A 204 -8.47 -9.91 7.61
CA ASN A 204 -7.97 -8.95 8.58
C ASN A 204 -7.86 -7.52 8.06
N VAL A 205 -7.80 -7.33 6.72
CA VAL A 205 -7.67 -5.99 6.16
C VAL A 205 -8.69 -5.68 5.09
N LEU A 206 -8.78 -6.49 4.02
CA LEU A 206 -9.67 -6.17 2.90
C LEU A 206 -11.13 -6.16 3.34
N LYS A 207 -11.56 -7.04 4.25
CA LYS A 207 -12.92 -7.04 4.81
C LYS A 207 -13.34 -5.69 5.37
N TYR A 208 -12.48 -5.03 6.13
CA TYR A 208 -12.79 -3.72 6.72
C TYR A 208 -12.79 -2.62 5.66
N LEU A 209 -11.85 -2.66 4.71
CA LEU A 209 -11.83 -1.75 3.57
C LEU A 209 -13.09 -1.90 2.72
N THR A 210 -13.53 -3.13 2.46
CA THR A 210 -14.77 -3.45 1.74
C THR A 210 -15.99 -2.96 2.51
N ALA A 211 -16.08 -3.21 3.81
CA ALA A 211 -17.18 -2.69 4.64
C ALA A 211 -17.23 -1.16 4.63
N PHE A 212 -16.07 -0.51 4.70
CA PHE A 212 -15.96 0.94 4.59
C PHE A 212 -16.36 1.46 3.21
N ALA A 213 -15.92 0.82 2.13
CA ALA A 213 -16.33 1.15 0.76
C ALA A 213 -17.85 1.01 0.57
N TYR A 214 -18.46 -0.04 1.13
CA TYR A 214 -19.91 -0.23 1.14
C TYR A 214 -20.62 0.88 1.88
N ALA A 215 -20.12 1.26 3.06
CA ALA A 215 -20.67 2.36 3.86
C ALA A 215 -20.58 3.70 3.11
N LEU A 216 -19.44 4.00 2.48
CA LEU A 216 -19.25 5.20 1.67
C LEU A 216 -20.19 5.21 0.45
N LYS A 217 -20.29 4.10 -0.27
CA LYS A 217 -21.16 3.97 -1.43
C LYS A 217 -22.62 4.17 -1.04
N TYR A 218 -23.08 3.47 0.00
CA TYR A 218 -24.44 3.59 0.53
C TYR A 218 -24.75 5.01 1.00
N HIS A 219 -23.83 5.64 1.75
CA HIS A 219 -23.94 7.04 2.14
C HIS A 219 -24.12 7.96 0.93
N HIS A 220 -23.24 7.83 -0.06
CA HIS A 220 -23.24 8.69 -1.24
C HIS A 220 -24.50 8.50 -2.10
N THR A 221 -24.86 7.26 -2.44
CA THR A 221 -25.95 6.99 -3.39
C THR A 221 -27.32 6.95 -2.76
N ASP A 222 -27.43 6.52 -1.50
CA ASP A 222 -28.73 6.20 -0.92
C ASP A 222 -29.16 7.24 0.11
N VAL A 223 -28.25 7.66 1.00
CA VAL A 223 -28.50 8.71 2.00
C VAL A 223 -28.53 10.09 1.31
N VAL A 224 -27.41 10.52 0.71
CA VAL A 224 -27.30 11.84 0.06
C VAL A 224 -28.08 11.87 -1.26
N GLY A 225 -28.01 10.79 -2.04
CA GLY A 225 -28.75 10.61 -3.29
C GLY A 225 -30.27 10.40 -3.15
N ASP A 226 -30.80 10.46 -1.91
CA ASP A 226 -32.23 10.50 -1.62
C ASP A 226 -33.02 9.26 -2.12
N LYS A 227 -32.38 8.08 -2.16
CA LYS A 227 -33.05 6.81 -2.46
C LYS A 227 -33.80 6.24 -1.25
N LEU A 228 -33.47 6.70 -0.03
CA LEU A 228 -34.06 6.23 1.24
C LEU A 228 -35.41 6.87 1.60
N LYS A 229 -36.10 7.57 0.69
CA LYS A 229 -37.40 8.25 0.95
C LYS A 229 -38.47 7.38 1.62
N LYS A 230 -38.35 6.05 1.51
CA LYS A 230 -39.28 5.08 2.09
C LYS A 230 -38.88 4.60 3.49
N GLU A 231 -37.62 4.76 3.89
CA GLU A 231 -37.05 4.28 5.16
C GLU A 231 -37.16 5.33 6.28
N LYS A 232 -38.39 5.81 6.52
CA LYS A 232 -38.67 6.93 7.43
C LYS A 232 -38.16 6.73 8.86
N THR A 233 -38.19 5.49 9.36
CA THR A 233 -37.73 5.18 10.73
C THR A 233 -36.21 5.33 10.87
N PHE A 234 -35.43 4.89 9.88
CA PHE A 234 -33.98 5.02 9.89
C PHE A 234 -33.55 6.49 9.76
N LEU A 235 -34.16 7.23 8.82
CA LEU A 235 -33.88 8.65 8.62
C LEU A 235 -34.27 9.50 9.84
N ALA A 236 -35.33 9.12 10.56
CA ALA A 236 -35.73 9.78 11.80
C ALA A 236 -34.73 9.55 12.94
N ILE A 237 -34.13 8.36 13.05
CA ILE A 237 -33.06 8.08 14.04
C ILE A 237 -31.83 8.96 13.78
N LEU A 238 -31.51 9.20 12.50
CA LEU A 238 -30.41 10.06 12.09
C LEU A 238 -30.76 11.55 12.13
N ASP A 239 -31.99 11.94 12.48
CA ASP A 239 -32.45 13.34 12.33
C ASP A 239 -32.17 13.94 10.94
N TYR A 240 -32.11 13.08 9.91
CA TYR A 240 -31.54 13.44 8.62
C TYR A 240 -32.39 14.48 7.88
N GLU A 241 -33.72 14.40 7.99
CA GLU A 241 -34.64 15.33 7.32
C GLU A 241 -34.37 16.80 7.70
N ASN A 242 -33.95 17.07 8.95
CA ASN A 242 -33.65 18.42 9.41
C ASN A 242 -32.33 18.97 8.85
N ILE A 243 -31.40 18.10 8.48
CA ILE A 243 -30.05 18.47 8.00
C ILE A 243 -29.86 18.21 6.50
N LYS A 244 -30.77 17.49 5.85
CA LYS A 244 -30.65 17.01 4.47
C LYS A 244 -30.33 18.13 3.49
N SER A 245 -31.07 19.24 3.56
CA SER A 245 -30.84 20.40 2.69
C SER A 245 -29.43 20.98 2.89
N ASP A 246 -28.95 21.04 4.13
CA ASP A 246 -27.62 21.57 4.41
C ASP A 246 -26.52 20.59 3.94
N VAL A 247 -26.69 19.29 4.15
CA VAL A 247 -25.77 18.25 3.66
C VAL A 247 -25.69 18.28 2.12
N GLN A 248 -26.82 18.33 1.42
CA GLN A 248 -26.86 18.38 -0.04
C GLN A 248 -26.19 19.64 -0.62
N ASN A 249 -26.30 20.76 0.10
CA ASN A 249 -25.68 22.03 -0.30
C ASN A 249 -24.27 22.23 0.27
N HIS A 250 -23.63 21.18 0.82
CA HIS A 250 -22.28 21.23 1.42
C HIS A 250 -22.13 22.35 2.47
N LYS A 251 -23.17 22.58 3.28
CA LYS A 251 -23.19 23.61 4.31
C LYS A 251 -22.87 23.00 5.68
N LEU A 252 -21.67 23.28 6.19
CA LEU A 252 -21.28 22.88 7.54
C LEU A 252 -22.16 23.52 8.62
N SER A 253 -22.27 22.83 9.74
CA SER A 253 -23.03 23.28 10.90
C SER A 253 -22.36 24.49 11.57
N ILE A 254 -23.16 25.39 12.12
CA ILE A 254 -22.65 26.59 12.79
C ILE A 254 -21.84 26.17 14.02
N ASN A 255 -20.55 26.49 14.03
CA ASN A 255 -19.60 26.17 15.10
C ASN A 255 -19.54 24.68 15.47
N GLY A 256 -19.76 23.77 14.52
CA GLY A 256 -19.67 22.33 14.78
C GLY A 256 -20.78 21.77 15.68
N LYS A 257 -21.92 22.49 15.80
CA LYS A 257 -23.04 22.11 16.68
C LYS A 257 -23.72 20.82 16.25
N ASN A 258 -23.76 20.53 14.95
CA ASN A 258 -24.36 19.30 14.44
C ASN A 258 -23.26 18.39 13.86
N LYS A 259 -22.70 17.55 14.73
CA LYS A 259 -21.63 16.61 14.37
C LYS A 259 -22.02 15.65 13.26
N LEU A 260 -23.31 15.27 13.18
CA LEU A 260 -23.77 14.35 12.16
C LEU A 260 -23.81 15.04 10.79
N GLN A 261 -24.35 16.26 10.70
CA GLN A 261 -24.31 17.07 9.48
C GLN A 261 -22.87 17.21 8.95
N ASP A 262 -21.95 17.61 9.84
CA ASP A 262 -20.54 17.79 9.46
C ASP A 262 -19.89 16.46 9.03
N LEU A 263 -20.15 15.37 9.76
CA LEU A 263 -19.67 14.04 9.40
C LEU A 263 -20.17 13.61 8.02
N LEU A 264 -21.46 13.79 7.71
CA LEU A 264 -22.04 13.40 6.43
C LEU A 264 -21.44 14.20 5.27
N ILE A 265 -21.13 15.48 5.48
CA ILE A 265 -20.44 16.33 4.50
C ILE A 265 -19.01 15.81 4.30
N TYR A 266 -18.24 15.61 5.38
CA TYR A 266 -16.87 15.11 5.25
C TYR A 266 -16.78 13.72 4.63
N LEU A 267 -17.72 12.82 4.94
CA LEU A 267 -17.80 11.52 4.29
C LEU A 267 -18.12 11.65 2.80
N ASN A 268 -18.98 12.59 2.41
CA ASN A 268 -19.29 12.83 1.01
C ASN A 268 -18.09 13.41 0.26
N ASP A 269 -17.37 14.37 0.83
CA ASP A 269 -16.13 14.92 0.28
C ASP A 269 -15.06 13.82 0.13
N TYR A 270 -14.99 12.92 1.12
CA TYR A 270 -14.04 11.82 1.10
C TYR A 270 -14.33 10.78 -0.01
N VAL A 271 -15.57 10.65 -0.49
CA VAL A 271 -15.90 9.75 -1.60
C VAL A 271 -15.13 10.12 -2.87
N GLU A 272 -14.96 11.41 -3.16
CA GLU A 272 -14.16 11.86 -4.31
C GLU A 272 -12.70 11.46 -4.13
N VAL A 273 -12.13 11.66 -2.94
CA VAL A 273 -10.75 11.28 -2.63
C VAL A 273 -10.55 9.78 -2.76
N PHE A 274 -11.49 8.99 -2.22
CA PHE A 274 -11.45 7.54 -2.24
C PHE A 274 -11.58 6.98 -3.66
N THR A 275 -12.53 7.49 -4.44
CA THR A 275 -12.74 7.02 -5.83
C THR A 275 -11.60 7.44 -6.74
N ARG A 276 -11.01 8.63 -6.54
CA ARG A 276 -9.79 9.03 -7.22
C ARG A 276 -8.63 8.09 -6.90
N TRP A 277 -8.41 7.76 -5.62
CA TRP A 277 -7.38 6.80 -5.23
C TRP A 277 -7.59 5.42 -5.87
N LEU A 278 -8.83 4.92 -5.95
CA LEU A 278 -9.16 3.69 -6.67
C LEU A 278 -8.81 3.79 -8.17
N SER A 279 -9.11 4.93 -8.81
CA SER A 279 -8.78 5.16 -10.21
C SER A 279 -7.27 5.24 -10.49
N GLU A 280 -6.51 5.79 -9.53
CA GLU A 280 -5.05 5.84 -9.62
C GLU A 280 -4.43 4.44 -9.48
N LEU A 281 -4.96 3.60 -8.58
CA LEU A 281 -4.54 2.20 -8.42
C LEU A 281 -4.81 1.35 -9.66
N ASP A 282 -5.92 1.57 -10.35
CA ASP A 282 -6.33 0.82 -11.55
C ASP A 282 -6.03 1.55 -12.87
N TYR A 283 -5.13 2.54 -12.85
CA TYR A 283 -4.89 3.44 -13.97
C TYR A 283 -4.35 2.72 -15.22
N GLU A 284 -5.10 2.77 -16.32
CA GLU A 284 -4.80 2.09 -17.59
C GLU A 284 -3.83 2.85 -18.52
N GLY A 285 -3.37 4.04 -18.10
CA GLY A 285 -2.63 4.95 -18.98
C GLY A 285 -3.54 5.93 -19.71
N ASP A 286 -2.92 6.86 -20.42
CA ASP A 286 -3.59 7.77 -21.35
C ASP A 286 -2.75 7.87 -22.63
N ASP A 287 -3.22 7.20 -23.68
CA ASP A 287 -2.53 7.16 -24.98
C ASP A 287 -2.41 8.56 -25.62
N ASN A 288 -3.34 9.49 -25.35
CA ASN A 288 -3.32 10.86 -25.89
C ASN A 288 -2.29 11.74 -25.19
N LEU A 289 -2.12 11.53 -23.88
CA LEU A 289 -1.11 12.24 -23.07
C LEU A 289 0.23 11.50 -23.02
N HIS A 290 0.35 10.36 -23.70
CA HIS A 290 1.51 9.48 -23.70
C HIS A 290 1.91 9.02 -22.29
N ILE A 291 0.92 8.81 -21.42
CA ILE A 291 1.13 8.34 -20.05
C ILE A 291 0.91 6.83 -20.04
N GLN A 292 1.90 6.08 -19.53
CA GLN A 292 1.82 4.63 -19.42
C GLN A 292 0.89 4.20 -18.28
N PRO A 293 0.27 3.00 -18.37
CA PRO A 293 -0.39 2.39 -17.22
C PRO A 293 0.58 2.13 -16.07
N ASN A 294 0.03 1.91 -14.87
CA ASN A 294 0.78 1.22 -13.84
C ASN A 294 1.14 -0.21 -14.32
N SER A 295 2.35 -0.68 -14.02
CA SER A 295 2.80 -2.03 -14.44
C SER A 295 1.91 -3.13 -13.84
N HIS A 296 1.55 -2.97 -12.57
CA HIS A 296 0.48 -3.72 -11.91
C HIS A 296 -0.62 -2.76 -11.50
N ARG A 297 -1.86 -3.14 -11.81
CA ARG A 297 -3.07 -2.35 -11.54
C ARG A 297 -3.92 -3.09 -10.54
N LEU A 298 -4.59 -2.38 -9.64
CA LEU A 298 -5.39 -3.00 -8.59
C LEU A 298 -6.84 -2.54 -8.67
N ALA A 299 -7.70 -3.45 -9.12
CA ALA A 299 -9.14 -3.24 -9.27
C ALA A 299 -9.87 -3.78 -8.04
N PHE A 300 -10.31 -2.88 -7.16
CA PHE A 300 -11.07 -3.25 -5.96
C PHE A 300 -12.56 -3.00 -6.09
N PHE A 301 -12.94 -1.74 -6.30
CA PHE A 301 -14.34 -1.32 -6.31
C PHE A 301 -14.61 -0.39 -7.48
N ASP A 302 -15.77 -0.54 -8.10
CA ASP A 302 -16.31 0.36 -9.11
C ASP A 302 -17.56 1.06 -8.57
N PHE A 303 -17.38 2.33 -8.19
CA PHE A 303 -18.44 3.17 -7.66
C PHE A 303 -19.44 3.64 -8.73
N GLY A 304 -19.22 3.33 -10.01
CA GLY A 304 -20.22 3.49 -11.07
C GLY A 304 -21.29 2.39 -11.08
N LYS A 305 -20.99 1.22 -10.49
CA LYS A 305 -21.92 0.09 -10.39
C LYS A 305 -22.89 0.21 -9.21
N GLU A 306 -23.93 -0.60 -9.25
CA GLU A 306 -24.82 -0.83 -8.11
C GLU A 306 -24.06 -1.52 -6.96
N ILE A 307 -24.55 -1.33 -5.73
CA ILE A 307 -23.91 -1.86 -4.52
C ILE A 307 -23.68 -3.39 -4.62
N SER A 308 -24.64 -4.14 -5.19
CA SER A 308 -24.53 -5.59 -5.40
C SER A 308 -23.33 -6.03 -6.25
N ASP A 309 -22.88 -5.16 -7.15
CA ASP A 309 -21.92 -5.49 -8.21
C ASP A 309 -20.67 -4.61 -8.16
N MET A 310 -20.51 -3.80 -7.10
CA MET A 310 -19.43 -2.82 -7.01
C MET A 310 -18.05 -3.45 -6.80
N ILE A 311 -17.95 -4.71 -6.36
CA ILE A 311 -16.66 -5.39 -6.21
C ILE A 311 -16.18 -5.82 -7.60
N GLU A 312 -15.01 -5.33 -8.00
CA GLU A 312 -14.37 -5.71 -9.26
C GLU A 312 -13.96 -7.19 -9.23
N LYS A 313 -14.24 -7.89 -10.34
CA LYS A 313 -13.90 -9.31 -10.53
C LYS A 313 -13.22 -9.51 -11.88
N PRO A 314 -12.37 -10.53 -12.02
CA PRO A 314 -11.83 -10.91 -13.32
C PRO A 314 -12.98 -11.16 -14.29
N GLN A 315 -12.89 -10.62 -15.51
CA GLN A 315 -13.81 -11.05 -16.57
C GLN A 315 -13.57 -12.55 -16.80
N GLU A 316 -14.62 -13.36 -16.73
CA GLU A 316 -14.54 -14.76 -17.16
C GLU A 316 -14.06 -14.75 -18.61
N LYS A 317 -12.82 -15.21 -18.86
CA LYS A 317 -12.38 -15.49 -20.22
C LYS A 317 -13.42 -16.44 -20.80
N ALA A 318 -14.08 -16.02 -21.88
CA ALA A 318 -14.88 -16.90 -22.71
C ALA A 318 -14.09 -18.20 -22.90
N LYS A 319 -14.65 -19.33 -22.50
CA LYS A 319 -14.02 -20.66 -22.51
C LYS A 319 -13.23 -20.85 -23.81
N GLU A 320 -11.94 -20.57 -23.78
CA GLU A 320 -11.03 -21.07 -24.80
C GLU A 320 -11.13 -22.58 -24.75
N SER A 321 -11.40 -23.14 -25.91
CA SER A 321 -11.76 -24.52 -26.14
C SER A 321 -10.85 -25.48 -25.36
N LYS A 322 -11.49 -26.43 -24.68
CA LYS A 322 -10.84 -27.63 -24.13
C LYS A 322 -10.07 -28.35 -25.25
N LEU A 323 -8.79 -28.03 -25.43
CA LEU A 323 -7.84 -28.83 -26.19
C LEU A 323 -6.96 -29.61 -25.20
N SER A 324 -7.56 -30.71 -24.74
CA SER A 324 -6.96 -32.02 -24.46
C SER A 324 -5.50 -32.09 -23.99
N TRP A 325 -5.29 -32.07 -22.67
CA TRP A 325 -4.06 -32.53 -22.00
C TRP A 325 -4.03 -34.06 -21.72
N SER A 326 -4.59 -34.88 -22.62
CA SER A 326 -4.59 -36.36 -22.46
C SER A 326 -3.33 -37.06 -23.00
N LYS A 327 -2.25 -36.33 -23.32
CA LYS A 327 -1.00 -36.93 -23.85
C LYS A 327 0.29 -36.31 -23.29
N VAL A 328 0.41 -36.20 -21.97
CA VAL A 328 1.73 -36.17 -21.30
C VAL A 328 1.63 -36.94 -19.97
N GLY A 329 1.14 -38.17 -20.04
CA GLY A 329 1.17 -39.12 -18.93
C GLY A 329 2.11 -40.26 -19.29
N ASN A 330 3.34 -40.17 -18.80
CA ASN A 330 4.34 -41.23 -18.59
C ASN A 330 5.73 -40.64 -18.84
N PHE A 331 6.38 -40.10 -17.80
CA PHE A 331 7.77 -40.41 -17.51
C PHE A 331 8.08 -39.95 -16.07
N ILE A 332 8.34 -40.96 -15.22
CA ILE A 332 9.01 -40.91 -13.92
C ILE A 332 8.13 -40.55 -12.71
N GLY A 333 7.81 -41.59 -11.94
CA GLY A 333 7.26 -41.48 -10.59
C GLY A 333 8.29 -41.67 -9.49
N GLY A 334 7.80 -41.59 -8.26
CA GLY A 334 8.38 -42.21 -7.07
C GLY A 334 8.73 -41.25 -5.93
N GLY A 335 8.01 -41.37 -4.81
CA GLY A 335 8.49 -40.93 -3.49
C GLY A 335 7.51 -40.08 -2.69
N SER A 336 6.77 -40.70 -1.77
CA SER A 336 5.96 -40.00 -0.76
C SER A 336 6.78 -39.69 0.50
N SER A 337 6.56 -38.54 1.11
CA SER A 337 6.46 -38.42 2.58
C SER A 337 5.86 -37.07 2.98
N ASN A 338 4.76 -37.16 3.73
CA ASN A 338 3.97 -36.12 4.39
C ASN A 338 4.68 -34.77 4.63
N VAL A 339 4.20 -33.73 3.97
CA VAL A 339 4.37 -32.34 4.39
C VAL A 339 2.99 -31.85 4.83
N ASN A 340 2.88 -31.53 6.12
CA ASN A 340 1.74 -30.79 6.65
C ASN A 340 1.88 -29.35 6.16
N ILE A 341 1.10 -28.97 5.15
CA ILE A 341 1.10 -27.62 4.59
C ILE A 341 0.15 -26.77 5.44
N THR A 342 0.68 -26.11 6.46
CA THR A 342 0.09 -24.88 6.98
C THR A 342 0.49 -23.75 6.02
N PRO A 343 -0.41 -22.82 5.63
CA PRO A 343 -0.09 -21.75 4.71
C PRO A 343 0.85 -20.73 5.37
N LEU A 344 2.14 -21.05 5.38
CA LEU A 344 3.21 -20.11 5.63
C LEU A 344 3.47 -19.35 4.33
N MET A 345 3.55 -18.02 4.43
CA MET A 345 4.12 -17.14 3.41
C MET A 345 5.48 -17.71 2.98
N SER A 346 5.51 -18.46 1.88
CA SER A 346 6.73 -19.07 1.38
C SER A 346 7.48 -18.06 0.54
N SER A 347 8.47 -17.44 1.17
CA SER A 347 9.67 -16.97 0.50
C SER A 347 10.20 -18.07 -0.42
N ASN A 348 10.22 -17.85 -1.72
CA ASN A 348 11.15 -18.49 -2.66
C ASN A 348 11.18 -17.67 -3.95
N LEU A 349 12.22 -16.85 -4.08
CA LEU A 349 12.72 -16.40 -5.38
C LEU A 349 12.98 -17.65 -6.24
N LYS A 350 12.33 -17.72 -7.40
CA LYS A 350 12.91 -18.41 -8.55
C LYS A 350 13.29 -17.33 -9.54
N ASP A 351 14.57 -17.38 -9.91
CA ASP A 351 15.39 -16.48 -10.73
C ASP A 351 14.68 -15.57 -11.73
#